data_AF-A0A9D1B5C6-F1
#
_entry.id   AF-A0A9D1B5C6-F1
#
_cell.length_a   1.000
_cell.length_b   1.000
_cell.length_c   1.000
_cell.angle_alpha   90.00
_cell.angle_beta   90.00
_cell.angle_gamma   90.00
#
_symmetry.space_group_name_H-M   'P 1'
#
loop_
_entity.id
_entity.type
_entity.pdbx_description
1 polymer ?
#
loop_
_entity_poly.entity_id
_entity_poly.type
_entity_poly.pdbx_seq_one_letter_code
_entity_poly.pdbx_strand_id
1 'polypeptide(L)'
;MQEDKVMRQANRDLHTSSPQVVPQSNGTVGCLECPLVFETLFHYARTTPDAIVLRHGKRTLSYAELAESVLRDVAWLDQLGLESGDRVAIWGPKSPEQVSLLWAAMASGRVVVPINPLLKPAQVVHILADSGARLLVTDAARIAALDVPSGCRIETVDAQRPTVGKTTLPPVTSDHLAALF
;
A
#
# COMPACT_ATOMS: atom_id res chain seq x y z
N MET A 1 -26.67 -22.87 -48.65
CA MET A 1 -27.28 -23.79 -47.67
C MET A 1 -26.57 -25.16 -47.62
N GLN A 2 -25.26 -25.24 -47.92
CA GLN A 2 -24.47 -26.47 -47.86
C GLN A 2 -23.18 -26.28 -47.02
N GLU A 3 -22.73 -25.04 -46.79
CA GLU A 3 -21.48 -24.73 -46.08
C GLU A 3 -21.63 -24.69 -44.54
N ASP A 4 -22.81 -24.37 -44.01
CA ASP A 4 -23.07 -24.32 -42.56
C ASP A 4 -23.11 -25.70 -41.88
N LYS A 5 -23.32 -26.78 -42.63
CA LYS A 5 -23.29 -28.15 -42.09
C LYS A 5 -21.87 -28.68 -41.95
N VAL A 6 -20.94 -28.24 -42.80
CA VAL A 6 -19.54 -28.68 -42.77
C VAL A 6 -18.80 -28.06 -41.59
N MET A 7 -19.04 -26.77 -41.28
CA MET A 7 -18.43 -26.10 -40.13
C MET A 7 -18.93 -26.59 -38.77
N ARG A 8 -20.19 -27.05 -38.66
CA ARG A 8 -20.73 -27.58 -37.39
C ARG A 8 -20.22 -28.98 -37.04
N GLN A 9 -19.76 -29.75 -38.04
CA GLN A 9 -19.19 -31.07 -37.80
C GLN A 9 -17.72 -30.98 -37.38
N ALA A 10 -16.93 -30.10 -38.01
CA ALA A 10 -15.51 -29.89 -37.65
C ALA A 10 -15.30 -29.45 -36.19
N ASN A 11 -16.27 -28.74 -35.60
CA ASN A 11 -16.17 -28.26 -34.21
C ASN A 11 -16.57 -29.33 -33.16
N ARG A 12 -17.21 -30.43 -33.59
CA ARG A 12 -17.55 -31.57 -32.72
C ARG A 12 -16.39 -32.54 -32.55
N ASP A 13 -15.51 -32.62 -33.54
CA ASP A 13 -14.40 -33.58 -33.55
C ASP A 13 -13.16 -33.08 -32.77
N LEU A 14 -13.15 -31.81 -32.36
CA LEU A 14 -12.10 -31.20 -31.52
C LEU A 14 -12.20 -31.54 -30.02
N HIS A 15 -13.23 -32.28 -29.58
CA HIS A 15 -13.48 -32.57 -28.15
C HIS A 15 -13.21 -34.03 -27.73
N THR A 16 -12.48 -34.83 -28.53
CA THR A 16 -12.21 -36.25 -28.21
C THR A 16 -10.76 -36.56 -27.84
N SER A 17 -9.90 -35.56 -27.62
CA SER A 17 -8.59 -35.76 -27.00
C SER A 17 -8.65 -35.23 -25.57
N SER A 18 -8.75 -36.14 -24.60
CA SER A 18 -8.61 -35.83 -23.18
C SER A 18 -7.35 -34.98 -22.98
N PRO A 19 -7.43 -33.79 -22.37
CA PRO A 19 -6.23 -33.05 -22.03
C PRO A 19 -5.44 -33.91 -21.05
N GLN A 20 -4.25 -34.33 -21.44
CA GLN A 20 -3.32 -34.92 -20.49
C GLN A 20 -3.05 -33.87 -19.42
N VAL A 21 -3.52 -34.15 -18.20
CA VAL A 21 -3.16 -33.39 -17.01
C VAL A 21 -1.67 -33.64 -16.81
N VAL A 22 -0.84 -32.73 -17.34
CA VAL A 22 0.54 -32.61 -16.90
C VAL A 22 0.45 -32.28 -15.42
N PRO A 23 1.05 -33.08 -14.51
CA PRO A 23 1.08 -32.72 -13.10
C PRO A 23 1.90 -31.44 -12.98
N GLN A 24 1.24 -30.30 -12.90
CA GLN A 24 1.87 -29.07 -12.46
C GLN A 24 2.19 -29.29 -10.99
N SER A 25 3.44 -29.66 -10.71
CA SER A 25 3.98 -29.61 -9.37
C SER A 25 3.81 -28.17 -8.87
N ASN A 26 2.94 -27.94 -7.88
CA ASN A 26 2.79 -26.68 -7.14
C ASN A 26 4.03 -26.35 -6.28
N GLY A 27 5.21 -26.83 -6.69
CA GLY A 27 6.48 -26.59 -6.04
C GLY A 27 7.04 -25.22 -6.43
N THR A 28 6.33 -24.14 -6.10
CA THR A 28 7.01 -22.86 -5.92
C THR A 28 7.76 -22.98 -4.59
N VAL A 29 9.00 -23.46 -4.65
CA VAL A 29 9.95 -23.24 -3.57
C VAL A 29 10.05 -21.73 -3.45
N GLY A 30 9.45 -21.18 -2.40
CA GLY A 30 9.39 -19.75 -2.19
C GLY A 30 10.81 -19.19 -2.09
N CYS A 31 11.19 -18.35 -3.04
CA CYS A 31 12.32 -17.46 -2.84
C CYS A 31 11.91 -16.46 -1.74
N LEU A 32 12.12 -16.82 -0.47
CA LEU A 32 11.97 -15.94 0.69
C LEU A 32 13.09 -14.88 0.77
N GLU A 33 13.97 -14.83 -0.24
CA GLU A 33 15.13 -13.94 -0.33
C GLU A 33 14.83 -12.63 -1.10
N CYS A 34 13.57 -12.39 -1.47
CA CYS A 34 13.19 -11.10 -2.05
C CYS A 34 13.09 -10.03 -0.94
N PRO A 35 13.79 -8.88 -1.09
CA PRO A 35 13.70 -7.81 -0.11
C PRO A 35 12.26 -7.29 -0.01
N LEU A 36 11.89 -6.82 1.17
CA LEU A 36 10.60 -6.17 1.35
C LEU A 36 10.55 -4.90 0.52
N VAL A 37 9.39 -4.56 -0.03
CA VAL A 37 9.25 -3.42 -0.95
C VAL A 37 9.83 -2.14 -0.35
N PHE A 38 9.62 -1.89 0.95
CA PHE A 38 10.12 -0.71 1.62
C PHE A 38 11.66 -0.67 1.70
N GLU A 39 12.33 -1.82 1.78
CA GLU A 39 13.79 -1.91 1.84
C GLU A 39 14.44 -1.41 0.55
N THR A 40 13.75 -1.54 -0.59
CA THR A 40 14.27 -1.05 -1.88
C THR A 40 14.44 0.47 -1.90
N LEU A 41 13.53 1.24 -1.29
CA LEU A 41 13.67 2.70 -1.15
C LEU A 41 14.92 3.04 -0.35
N PHE A 42 15.12 2.40 0.80
CA PHE A 42 16.28 2.67 1.65
C PHE A 42 17.60 2.18 1.03
N HIS A 43 17.55 1.13 0.21
CA HIS A 43 18.70 0.72 -0.61
C HIS A 43 19.11 1.86 -1.56
N TYR A 44 18.18 2.34 -2.39
CA TYR A 44 18.48 3.41 -3.36
C TYR A 44 18.77 4.77 -2.71
N ALA A 45 18.21 5.06 -1.54
CA ALA A 45 18.58 6.23 -0.77
C ALA A 45 20.06 6.20 -0.31
N ARG A 46 20.67 5.02 -0.21
CA ARG A 46 22.10 4.86 0.10
C ARG A 46 22.98 4.77 -1.14
N THR A 47 22.52 4.09 -2.20
CA THR A 47 23.35 3.80 -3.37
C THR A 47 23.24 4.85 -4.48
N THR A 48 22.08 5.49 -4.62
CA THR A 48 21.80 6.53 -5.63
C THR A 48 20.93 7.66 -5.04
N PRO A 49 21.42 8.37 -3.99
CA PRO A 49 20.61 9.30 -3.20
C PRO A 49 19.97 10.43 -4.02
N ASP A 50 20.70 10.97 -5.00
CA ASP A 50 20.28 12.13 -5.79
C ASP A 50 19.38 11.78 -6.98
N ALA A 51 19.19 10.49 -7.26
CA ALA A 51 18.32 10.07 -8.36
C ALA A 51 16.85 10.38 -8.03
N ILE A 52 16.12 10.91 -9.02
CA ILE A 52 14.72 11.30 -8.86
C ILE A 52 13.83 10.06 -8.80
N VAL A 53 13.09 9.91 -7.71
CA VAL A 53 12.15 8.79 -7.48
C VAL A 53 10.69 9.20 -7.73
N LEU A 54 10.34 10.46 -7.48
CA LEU A 54 8.96 10.92 -7.57
C LEU A 54 8.87 12.30 -8.23
N ARG A 55 7.88 12.46 -9.11
CA ARG A 55 7.53 13.74 -9.73
C ARG A 55 6.05 14.02 -9.50
N HIS A 56 5.75 15.20 -8.95
CA HIS A 56 4.39 15.68 -8.76
C HIS A 56 4.28 17.14 -9.20
N GLY A 57 3.69 17.35 -10.38
CA GLY A 57 3.68 18.66 -11.04
C GLY A 57 5.10 19.17 -11.28
N LYS A 58 5.43 20.32 -10.69
CA LYS A 58 6.77 20.94 -10.77
C LYS A 58 7.73 20.44 -9.68
N ARG A 59 7.24 19.73 -8.66
CA ARG A 59 8.05 19.21 -7.57
C ARG A 59 8.62 17.85 -7.94
N THR A 60 9.91 17.67 -7.67
CA THR A 60 10.64 16.41 -7.78
C THR A 60 11.12 16.03 -6.39
N LEU A 61 11.17 14.73 -6.09
CA LEU A 61 11.86 14.20 -4.91
C LEU A 61 12.92 13.20 -5.35
N SER A 62 14.09 13.30 -4.75
CA SER A 62 15.14 12.29 -4.83
C SER A 62 14.85 11.10 -3.90
N TYR A 63 15.58 10.00 -4.07
CA TYR A 63 15.49 8.85 -3.16
C TYR A 63 15.82 9.24 -1.72
N ALA A 64 16.84 10.09 -1.52
CA ALA A 64 17.21 10.57 -0.19
C ALA A 64 16.08 11.41 0.46
N GLU A 65 15.47 12.32 -0.29
CA GLU A 65 14.39 13.17 0.21
C GLU A 65 13.11 12.38 0.54
N LEU A 66 12.76 11.38 -0.29
CA LEU A 66 11.64 10.50 0.00
C LEU A 66 11.92 9.63 1.23
N ALA A 67 13.10 9.02 1.33
CA ALA A 67 13.47 8.20 2.49
C ALA A 67 13.46 9.03 3.80
N GLU A 68 13.94 10.26 3.77
CA GLU A 68 13.86 11.16 4.93
C GLU A 68 12.41 11.47 5.30
N SER A 69 11.54 11.74 4.32
CA SER A 69 10.12 11.97 4.55
C SER A 69 9.45 10.75 5.18
N VAL A 70 9.77 9.56 4.69
CA VAL A 70 9.28 8.28 5.25
C VAL A 70 9.71 8.12 6.70
N LEU A 71 10.97 8.42 7.05
CA LEU A 71 11.45 8.34 8.43
C LEU A 71 10.72 9.33 9.36
N ARG A 72 10.42 10.54 8.87
CA ARG A 72 9.61 11.52 9.60
C ARG A 72 8.18 11.06 9.82
N ASP A 73 7.58 10.43 8.82
CA ASP A 73 6.25 9.83 8.95
C ASP A 73 6.24 8.63 9.91
N VAL A 74 7.26 7.77 9.91
CA VAL A 74 7.38 6.67 10.88
C VAL A 74 7.41 7.21 12.31
N ALA A 75 8.30 8.17 12.58
CA ALA A 75 8.39 8.79 13.90
C ALA A 75 7.10 9.49 14.32
N TRP A 76 6.39 10.09 13.37
CA TRP A 76 5.07 10.68 13.61
C TRP A 76 4.03 9.62 13.97
N LEU A 77 3.94 8.51 13.22
CA LEU A 77 3.03 7.41 13.53
C LEU A 77 3.32 6.79 14.91
N ASP A 78 4.60 6.70 15.30
CA ASP A 78 5.01 6.24 16.63
C ASP A 78 4.54 7.22 17.73
N GLN A 79 4.66 8.54 17.52
CA GLN A 79 4.15 9.56 18.45
C GLN A 79 2.63 9.53 18.61
N LEU A 80 1.90 9.06 17.60
CA LEU A 80 0.45 8.88 17.68
C LEU A 80 0.06 7.65 18.52
N GLY A 81 1.01 6.81 18.93
CA GLY A 81 0.76 5.62 19.73
C GLY A 81 0.16 4.46 18.93
N LEU A 82 0.46 4.40 17.63
CA LEU A 82 0.12 3.25 16.80
C LEU A 82 1.14 2.12 17.04
N GLU A 83 0.68 0.89 16.98
CA GLU A 83 1.45 -0.33 17.15
C GLU A 83 1.60 -1.07 15.81
N SER A 84 2.46 -2.07 15.75
CA SER A 84 2.56 -2.95 14.59
C SER A 84 1.23 -3.68 14.36
N GLY A 85 0.82 -3.82 13.11
CA GLY A 85 -0.48 -4.39 12.72
C GLY A 85 -1.63 -3.39 12.72
N ASP A 86 -1.47 -2.20 13.32
CA ASP A 86 -2.49 -1.17 13.24
C ASP A 86 -2.69 -0.67 11.82
N ARG A 87 -3.95 -0.34 11.52
CA ARG A 87 -4.37 0.11 10.20
C ARG A 87 -4.41 1.63 10.10
N VAL A 88 -3.68 2.14 9.11
CA VAL A 88 -3.59 3.55 8.73
C VAL A 88 -4.34 3.74 7.41
N ALA A 89 -5.52 4.36 7.49
CA ALA A 89 -6.31 4.74 6.35
C ALA A 89 -5.82 6.06 5.75
N ILE A 90 -5.72 6.12 4.43
CA ILE A 90 -5.28 7.31 3.69
C ILE A 90 -6.36 7.68 2.69
N TRP A 91 -6.96 8.86 2.86
CA TRP A 91 -8.01 9.36 1.97
C TRP A 91 -7.72 10.79 1.51
N GLY A 92 -7.40 10.98 0.24
CA GLY A 92 -7.07 12.30 -0.29
C GLY A 92 -6.46 12.20 -1.70
N PRO A 93 -6.18 13.34 -2.35
CA PRO A 93 -5.56 13.38 -3.67
C PRO A 93 -4.15 12.78 -3.65
N LYS A 94 -3.73 12.20 -4.78
CA LYS A 94 -2.38 11.67 -4.91
C LYS A 94 -1.36 12.79 -4.68
N SER A 95 -0.52 12.64 -3.67
CA SER A 95 0.54 13.60 -3.32
C SER A 95 1.82 12.87 -2.87
N PRO A 96 2.99 13.55 -2.92
CA PRO A 96 4.22 13.02 -2.33
C PRO A 96 4.06 12.62 -0.86
N GLU A 97 3.27 13.37 -0.11
CA GLU A 97 2.99 13.13 1.31
C GLU A 97 2.21 11.83 1.52
N GLN A 98 1.22 11.54 0.67
CA GLN A 98 0.51 10.26 0.72
C GLN A 98 1.41 9.07 0.36
N VAL A 99 2.32 9.26 -0.60
CA VAL A 99 3.30 8.23 -0.93
C VAL A 99 4.22 7.99 0.27
N SER A 100 4.79 9.04 0.84
CA SER A 100 5.63 8.94 2.03
C SER A 100 4.93 8.22 3.18
N LEU A 101 3.68 8.57 3.47
CA LEU A 101 2.89 7.94 4.53
C LEU A 101 2.60 6.46 4.26
N LEU A 102 2.31 6.09 3.02
CA LEU A 102 2.12 4.70 2.60
C LEU A 102 3.40 3.88 2.86
N TRP A 103 4.56 4.40 2.45
CA TRP A 103 5.84 3.75 2.71
C TRP A 103 6.17 3.68 4.20
N ALA A 104 5.86 4.72 4.97
CA ALA A 104 6.12 4.78 6.40
C ALA A 104 5.31 3.76 7.19
N ALA A 105 4.03 3.63 6.90
CA ALA A 105 3.19 2.62 7.53
C ALA A 105 3.74 1.20 7.24
N MET A 106 4.04 0.88 5.97
CA MET A 106 4.64 -0.42 5.62
C MET A 106 6.00 -0.64 6.33
N ALA A 107 6.87 0.36 6.32
CA ALA A 107 8.21 0.29 6.91
C ALA A 107 8.22 0.27 8.44
N SER A 108 7.07 0.45 9.09
CA SER A 108 6.91 0.39 10.54
C SER A 108 5.97 -0.72 11.00
N GLY A 109 5.69 -1.69 10.13
CA GLY A 109 4.86 -2.86 10.45
C GLY A 109 3.36 -2.55 10.52
N ARG A 110 2.92 -1.38 10.09
CA ARG A 110 1.51 -0.96 10.05
C ARG A 110 0.88 -1.32 8.72
N VAL A 111 -0.43 -1.56 8.75
CA VAL A 111 -1.21 -1.92 7.57
C VAL A 111 -1.77 -0.67 6.93
N VAL A 112 -1.55 -0.50 5.62
CA VAL A 112 -2.11 0.65 4.89
C VAL A 112 -3.48 0.30 4.33
N VAL A 113 -4.45 1.19 4.53
CA VAL A 113 -5.79 1.12 3.94
C VAL A 113 -5.93 2.29 2.94
N PRO A 114 -5.57 2.11 1.67
CA PRO A 114 -5.69 3.18 0.68
C PRO A 114 -7.15 3.37 0.27
N ILE A 115 -7.67 4.59 0.42
CA ILE A 115 -9.07 4.91 0.12
C ILE A 115 -9.12 5.81 -1.12
N ASN A 116 -9.94 5.40 -2.11
CA ASN A 116 -10.11 6.18 -3.33
C ASN A 116 -10.65 7.61 -2.99
N PRO A 117 -9.97 8.68 -3.42
CA PRO A 117 -10.38 10.06 -3.10
C PRO A 117 -11.74 10.48 -3.65
N LEU A 118 -12.27 9.76 -4.64
CA LEU A 118 -13.57 10.02 -5.25
C LEU A 118 -14.75 9.41 -4.47
N LEU A 119 -14.47 8.60 -3.44
CA LEU A 119 -15.53 8.04 -2.60
C LEU A 119 -16.20 9.12 -1.76
N LYS A 120 -17.51 8.95 -1.56
CA LYS A 120 -18.30 9.84 -0.70
C LYS A 120 -17.97 9.59 0.78
N PRO A 121 -18.14 10.59 1.65
CA PRO A 121 -17.85 10.46 3.08
C PRO A 121 -18.47 9.21 3.74
N ALA A 122 -19.75 8.91 3.46
CA ALA A 122 -20.42 7.73 4.00
C ALA A 122 -19.74 6.40 3.61
N GLN A 123 -19.17 6.31 2.40
CA GLN A 123 -18.45 5.12 1.95
C GLN A 123 -17.09 5.00 2.64
N VAL A 124 -16.43 6.14 2.90
CA VAL A 124 -15.18 6.19 3.65
C VAL A 124 -15.42 5.74 5.09
N VAL A 125 -16.46 6.25 5.74
CA VAL A 125 -16.86 5.83 7.10
C VAL A 125 -17.11 4.32 7.16
N HIS A 126 -17.81 3.76 6.18
CA HIS A 126 -18.02 2.31 6.09
C HIS A 126 -16.69 1.55 6.00
N ILE A 127 -15.76 1.99 5.15
CA ILE A 127 -14.42 1.38 5.04
C ILE A 127 -13.65 1.47 6.36
N LEU A 128 -13.71 2.61 7.05
CA LEU A 128 -13.03 2.78 8.34
C LEU A 128 -13.58 1.82 9.40
N ALA A 129 -14.90 1.64 9.44
CA ALA A 129 -15.56 0.74 10.38
C ALA A 129 -15.25 -0.74 10.07
N ASP A 130 -15.34 -1.13 8.79
CA ASP A 130 -15.09 -2.51 8.34
C ASP A 130 -13.62 -2.90 8.49
N SER A 131 -12.71 -2.01 8.05
CA SER A 131 -11.28 -2.24 8.23
C SER A 131 -10.88 -2.16 9.69
N GLY A 132 -11.56 -1.40 10.54
CA GLY A 132 -11.11 -1.11 11.90
C GLY A 132 -9.85 -0.26 11.93
N ALA A 133 -9.75 0.75 11.06
CA ALA A 133 -8.61 1.67 11.00
C ALA A 133 -8.48 2.49 12.30
N ARG A 134 -7.27 2.52 12.88
CA ARG A 134 -6.99 3.34 14.09
C ARG A 134 -6.65 4.78 13.76
N LEU A 135 -6.18 5.04 12.54
CA LEU A 135 -5.84 6.37 12.05
C LEU A 135 -6.40 6.58 10.64
N LEU A 136 -7.08 7.69 10.41
CA LEU A 136 -7.38 8.25 9.10
C LEU A 136 -6.52 9.50 8.88
N VAL A 137 -5.76 9.52 7.78
CA VAL A 137 -5.09 10.73 7.30
C VAL A 137 -5.80 11.27 6.06
N THR A 138 -6.21 12.54 6.11
CA THR A 138 -6.96 13.19 5.02
C THR A 138 -6.69 14.69 4.92
N ASP A 139 -7.29 15.37 3.95
CA ASP A 139 -7.20 16.83 3.81
C ASP A 139 -8.17 17.51 4.78
N ALA A 140 -7.81 18.67 5.32
CA ALA A 140 -8.66 19.42 6.26
C ALA A 140 -10.08 19.69 5.71
N ALA A 141 -10.19 19.96 4.41
CA ALA A 141 -11.47 20.24 3.74
C ALA A 141 -12.43 19.03 3.74
N ARG A 142 -11.92 17.80 3.90
CA ARG A 142 -12.72 16.57 3.87
C ARG A 142 -13.23 16.16 5.25
N ILE A 143 -12.58 16.63 6.32
CA ILE A 143 -12.89 16.26 7.71
C ILE A 143 -14.31 16.68 8.10
N ALA A 144 -14.74 17.88 7.71
CA ALA A 144 -16.02 18.45 8.15
C ALA A 144 -17.26 17.62 7.74
N ALA A 145 -17.13 16.76 6.73
CA ALA A 145 -18.23 15.95 6.20
C ALA A 145 -18.21 14.49 6.70
N LEU A 146 -17.28 14.13 7.59
CA LEU A 146 -17.10 12.76 8.07
C LEU A 146 -17.73 12.56 9.46
N ASP A 147 -18.51 11.49 9.59
CA ASP A 147 -18.92 10.95 10.88
C ASP A 147 -18.05 9.72 11.20
N VAL A 148 -16.94 9.95 11.91
CA VAL A 148 -15.88 8.93 12.03
C VAL A 148 -16.18 7.94 13.16
N PRO A 149 -15.96 6.63 12.96
CA PRO A 149 -16.17 5.62 13.99
C PRO A 149 -15.36 5.89 15.26
N SER A 150 -15.93 5.57 16.42
CA SER A 150 -15.24 5.65 17.71
C SER A 150 -13.96 4.80 17.69
N GLY A 151 -12.83 5.40 18.06
CA GLY A 151 -11.53 4.72 18.08
C GLY A 151 -10.66 4.94 16.83
N CYS A 152 -11.17 5.60 15.80
CA CYS A 152 -10.38 6.07 14.66
C CYS A 152 -9.97 7.53 14.88
N ARG A 153 -8.67 7.79 15.05
CA ARG A 153 -8.11 9.15 15.09
C ARG A 153 -8.10 9.74 13.68
N ILE A 154 -8.39 11.03 13.55
CA ILE A 154 -8.26 11.76 12.28
C ILE A 154 -7.09 12.72 12.38
N GLU A 155 -6.20 12.68 11.39
CA GLU A 155 -5.11 13.63 11.23
C GLU A 155 -5.11 14.25 9.84
N THR A 156 -4.54 15.44 9.71
CA THR A 156 -4.37 16.06 8.40
C THR A 156 -3.08 15.57 7.74
N VAL A 157 -3.11 15.48 6.40
CA VAL A 157 -1.90 15.18 5.61
C VAL A 157 -0.79 16.21 5.86
N ASP A 158 -1.16 17.45 6.14
CA ASP A 158 -0.24 18.56 6.43
C ASP A 158 0.17 18.67 7.91
N ALA A 159 -0.25 17.74 8.78
CA ALA A 159 0.13 17.79 10.19
C ALA A 159 1.66 17.75 10.36
N GLN A 160 2.18 18.57 11.27
CA GLN A 160 3.62 18.73 11.42
C GLN A 160 4.28 17.39 11.78
N ARG A 161 5.24 16.97 10.94
CA ARG A 161 6.06 15.79 11.20
C ARG A 161 7.26 16.18 12.07
N PRO A 162 7.70 15.31 13.00
CA PRO A 162 8.89 15.59 13.79
C PRO A 162 10.12 15.68 12.87
N THR A 163 11.08 16.53 13.25
CA THR A 163 12.39 16.48 12.63
C THR A 163 13.10 15.25 13.13
N VAL A 164 13.54 14.41 12.19
CA VAL A 164 14.17 13.15 12.51
C VAL A 164 15.65 13.26 12.19
N GLY A 165 16.51 12.85 13.14
CA GLY A 165 17.95 12.76 12.91
C GLY A 165 18.29 11.56 12.01
N LYS A 166 19.45 10.91 12.24
CA LYS A 166 19.72 9.59 11.63
C LYS A 166 18.84 8.53 12.31
N THR A 167 17.57 8.44 11.95
CA THR A 167 16.71 7.37 12.48
C THR A 167 16.92 6.10 11.69
N THR A 168 17.16 5.04 12.44
CA THR A 168 17.06 3.67 11.98
C THR A 168 15.60 3.25 12.03
N LEU A 169 15.08 2.71 10.93
CA LEU A 169 13.77 2.07 10.93
C LEU A 169 13.74 0.99 12.00
N PRO A 170 12.60 0.77 12.68
CA PRO A 170 12.43 -0.44 13.46
C PRO A 170 12.61 -1.66 12.55
N PRO A 171 13.22 -2.75 13.03
CA PRO A 171 13.33 -3.97 12.25
C PRO A 171 11.92 -4.50 11.96
N VAL A 172 11.50 -4.43 10.70
CA VAL A 172 10.30 -5.12 10.23
C VAL A 172 10.76 -6.49 9.76
N THR A 173 10.61 -7.50 10.61
CA THR A 173 10.88 -8.88 10.23
C THR A 173 9.68 -9.45 9.48
N SER A 174 9.92 -10.45 8.63
CA SER A 174 8.88 -11.19 7.91
C SER A 174 7.84 -11.83 8.84
N ASP A 175 8.18 -12.01 10.12
CA ASP A 175 7.32 -12.61 11.14
C ASP A 175 6.07 -11.77 11.45
N HIS A 176 6.08 -10.47 11.15
CA HIS A 176 4.93 -9.58 11.37
C HIS A 176 3.73 -9.90 10.47
N LEU A 177 3.92 -10.63 9.36
CA LEU A 177 2.83 -11.04 8.46
C LEU A 177 2.02 -12.22 9.01
N ALA A 178 2.59 -13.04 9.88
CA ALA A 178 1.91 -14.21 10.45
C ALA A 178 0.79 -13.84 11.45
N ALA A 179 0.82 -12.61 11.99
CA ALA A 179 -0.18 -12.12 12.95
C ALA A 179 -1.38 -11.41 12.29
N LEU A 180 -1.37 -11.25 10.96
CA LEU A 180 -2.37 -10.48 10.20
C LEU A 180 -3.41 -11.34 9.46
N PHE A 181 -3.32 -12.68 9.56
CA PHE A 181 -4.24 -13.64 8.93
C PHE A 181 -4.62 -14.79 9.85
#